data_AF-A0A957XTN5-F1
#
_entry.id   AF-A0A957XTN5-F1
#
_cell.length_a   1.000
_cell.length_b   1.000
_cell.length_c   1.000
_cell.angle_alpha   90.00
_cell.angle_beta   90.00
_cell.angle_gamma   90.00
#
_symmetry.space_group_name_H-M   'P 1'
#
loop_
_entity.id
_entity.type
_entity.pdbx_description
1 polymer ?
#
loop_
_entity_poly.entity_id
_entity_poly.type
_entity_poly.pdbx_seq_one_letter_code
_entity_poly.pdbx_strand_id
1 'polypeptide(L)'
;PAYDAVLPILVPQALVSPAAVAEAIGRASADFPDKPVVTCFMGDEAVREPMIALHRHRIALYQFPKQAARALGVMWRYAEGREGKEGNKGKGERRNAVASSENRRPAIDVPEGRTHLGEAEARPLLAAYDIPQPRAELARSPDEAARLAAGLGFPVVLKIVSPDAFHKSEAGGIALNLGSEDKVRDAYVAMLERVREHRPNARIDGVLVTQMAPPGHELIVGMRRDPQFGPLLMFGLGGIYVELLKDVAFRVAPFDRAETLAMIGETHAGKLLQGLRGQPPADIDAVAEVIERVARLALDYPRIQEIDINPLIVYAAGHGALAVDVRMVIDQLNGALGA
;
A
#
# COMPACT_ATOMS: atom_id res chain seq x y z
N PRO A 1 -12.88 25.63 23.65
CA PRO A 1 -11.58 26.22 24.06
C PRO A 1 -10.72 26.57 22.84
N ALA A 2 -10.06 27.74 22.83
CA ALA A 2 -9.45 28.40 21.66
C ALA A 2 -8.10 27.84 21.15
N TYR A 3 -7.76 26.58 21.42
CA TYR A 3 -6.46 25.98 21.08
C TYR A 3 -6.65 24.59 20.45
N ASP A 4 -5.86 24.24 19.44
CA ASP A 4 -5.98 22.95 18.73
C ASP A 4 -5.14 21.83 19.36
N ALA A 5 -4.08 22.18 20.10
CA ALA A 5 -3.21 21.24 20.80
C ALA A 5 -2.60 21.88 22.06
N VAL A 6 -2.08 21.06 22.98
CA VAL A 6 -1.38 21.54 24.17
C VAL A 6 -0.01 20.88 24.30
N LEU A 7 1.04 21.69 24.48
CA LEU A 7 2.41 21.25 24.78
C LEU A 7 2.91 21.81 26.11
N PRO A 8 2.64 21.17 27.26
CA PRO A 8 3.23 21.57 28.53
C PRO A 8 4.73 21.27 28.53
N ILE A 9 5.54 22.30 28.79
CA ILE A 9 6.99 22.17 28.95
C ILE A 9 7.35 22.42 30.41
N LEU A 10 7.95 21.43 31.06
CA LEU A 10 8.42 21.52 32.43
C LEU A 10 9.94 21.36 32.47
N VAL A 11 10.61 22.32 33.10
CA VAL A 11 11.98 22.16 33.58
C VAL A 11 11.88 21.93 35.09
N PRO A 12 12.24 20.76 35.63
CA PRO A 12 12.16 20.46 37.06
C PRO A 12 12.88 21.51 37.90
N GLN A 13 12.22 21.94 38.96
CA GLN A 13 12.76 22.85 39.96
C GLN A 13 12.68 22.17 41.33
N ALA A 14 13.57 22.54 42.26
CA ALA A 14 13.71 21.87 43.56
C ALA A 14 12.42 21.77 44.39
N LEU A 15 11.45 22.67 44.17
CA LEU A 15 10.20 22.75 44.93
C LEU A 15 8.97 22.16 44.20
N VAL A 16 9.14 21.66 42.97
CA VAL A 16 8.03 21.17 42.14
C VAL A 16 8.20 19.67 41.92
N SER A 17 7.22 18.87 42.33
CA SER A 17 7.18 17.44 42.00
C SER A 17 6.78 17.24 40.54
N PRO A 18 7.68 16.74 39.66
CA PRO A 18 7.33 16.50 38.27
C PRO A 18 6.21 15.46 38.14
N ALA A 19 6.20 14.44 39.01
CA ALA A 19 5.16 13.41 39.00
C ALA A 19 3.76 13.97 39.32
N ALA A 20 3.67 14.89 40.27
CA ALA A 20 2.40 15.55 40.60
C ALA A 20 1.90 16.43 39.44
N VAL A 21 2.81 17.13 38.75
CA VAL A 21 2.47 17.91 37.54
C VAL A 21 1.99 17.00 36.41
N ALA A 22 2.67 15.87 36.18
CA ALA A 22 2.28 14.87 35.20
C ALA A 22 0.87 14.30 35.46
N GLU A 23 0.54 13.94 36.70
CA GLU A 23 -0.80 13.48 37.07
C GLU A 23 -1.86 14.59 36.90
N ALA A 24 -1.52 15.83 37.22
CA ALA A 24 -2.44 16.96 37.00
C ALA A 24 -2.73 17.19 35.51
N ILE A 25 -1.70 17.12 34.65
CA ILE A 25 -1.85 17.17 33.19
C ILE A 25 -2.73 16.02 32.70
N GLY A 26 -2.45 14.79 33.16
CA GLY A 26 -3.22 13.60 32.80
C GLY A 26 -4.70 13.74 33.13
N ARG A 27 -5.04 14.12 34.37
CA ARG A 27 -6.43 14.36 34.78
C ARG A 27 -7.10 15.48 33.97
N ALA A 28 -6.42 16.60 33.76
CA ALA A 28 -6.98 17.71 32.99
C ALA A 28 -7.19 17.35 31.51
N SER A 29 -6.37 16.46 30.94
CA SER A 29 -6.55 16.00 29.55
C SER A 29 -7.83 15.20 29.34
N ALA A 30 -8.33 14.51 30.38
CA ALA A 30 -9.53 13.70 30.29
C ALA A 30 -10.80 14.53 29.99
N ASP A 31 -10.79 15.81 30.38
CA ASP A 31 -11.88 16.75 30.07
C ASP A 31 -11.86 17.20 28.59
N PHE A 32 -10.81 16.89 27.84
CA PHE A 32 -10.60 17.30 26.44
C PHE A 32 -10.10 16.12 25.57
N PRO A 33 -10.89 15.04 25.43
CA PRO A 33 -10.45 13.82 24.75
C PRO A 33 -10.06 14.02 23.27
N ASP A 34 -10.62 15.05 22.62
CA ASP A 34 -10.36 15.36 21.21
C ASP A 34 -9.12 16.26 21.02
N LYS A 35 -8.49 16.72 22.10
CA LYS A 35 -7.34 17.63 22.03
C LYS A 35 -6.03 16.87 22.21
N PRO A 36 -5.14 16.84 21.21
CA PRO A 36 -3.83 16.24 21.38
C PRO A 36 -3.03 16.97 22.47
N VAL A 37 -2.58 16.20 23.45
CA VAL A 37 -1.65 16.64 24.50
C VAL A 37 -0.33 15.89 24.31
N VAL A 38 0.75 16.66 24.19
CA VAL A 38 2.12 16.13 24.18
C VAL A 38 2.88 16.84 25.28
N THR A 39 3.73 16.16 26.05
CA THR A 39 4.48 16.80 27.14
C THR A 39 5.97 16.83 26.86
N CYS A 40 6.65 17.85 27.37
CA CYS A 40 8.10 17.91 27.38
C CYS A 40 8.63 18.18 28.79
N PHE A 41 9.26 17.19 29.41
CA PHE A 41 9.86 17.33 30.73
C PHE A 41 11.38 17.20 30.55
N MET A 42 12.11 18.28 30.78
CA MET A 42 13.54 18.37 30.46
C MET A 42 14.39 17.96 31.68
N GLY A 43 15.40 17.11 31.50
CA GLY A 43 16.29 16.65 32.58
C GLY A 43 16.20 15.14 32.81
N ASP A 44 17.33 14.50 33.16
CA ASP A 44 17.51 13.05 33.03
C ASP A 44 17.07 12.25 34.26
N GLU A 45 17.42 12.67 35.49
CA GLU A 45 17.15 11.86 36.69
C GLU A 45 15.70 11.91 37.20
N ALA A 46 14.87 12.86 36.75
CA ALA A 46 13.54 13.14 37.32
C ALA A 46 12.34 12.83 36.40
N VAL A 47 12.54 12.12 35.29
CA VAL A 47 11.51 11.93 34.23
C VAL A 47 10.81 10.57 34.23
N ARG A 48 11.34 9.56 34.95
CA ARG A 48 10.75 8.22 34.95
C ARG A 48 9.35 8.18 35.58
N GLU A 49 9.17 8.74 36.76
CA GLU A 49 7.87 8.77 37.44
C GLU A 49 6.82 9.60 36.67
N PRO A 50 7.13 10.83 36.20
CA PRO A 50 6.25 11.58 35.30
C PRO A 50 5.84 10.81 34.05
N MET A 51 6.78 10.11 33.42
CA MET A 51 6.52 9.31 32.23
C MET A 51 5.51 8.19 32.51
N ILE A 52 5.68 7.47 33.62
CA ILE A 52 4.73 6.42 34.03
C ILE A 52 3.33 7.02 34.27
N ALA A 53 3.25 8.16 34.97
CA ALA A 53 1.98 8.84 35.22
C ALA A 53 1.30 9.24 33.90
N LEU A 54 2.01 9.91 32.99
CA LEU A 54 1.46 10.36 31.70
C LEU A 54 1.09 9.19 30.78
N HIS A 55 1.87 8.10 30.75
CA HIS A 55 1.55 6.92 29.95
C HIS A 55 0.26 6.23 30.38
N ARG A 56 -0.11 6.26 31.67
CA ARG A 56 -1.42 5.76 32.14
C ARG A 56 -2.59 6.52 31.51
N HIS A 57 -2.37 7.81 31.22
CA HIS A 57 -3.33 8.69 30.54
C HIS A 57 -3.13 8.71 29.01
N ARG A 58 -2.27 7.83 28.45
CA ARG A 58 -1.93 7.76 27.02
C ARG A 58 -1.29 9.04 26.45
N ILE A 59 -0.57 9.79 27.28
CA ILE A 59 0.14 11.01 26.90
C ILE A 59 1.64 10.74 26.76
N ALA A 60 2.23 11.11 25.63
CA ALA A 60 3.66 10.98 25.39
C ALA A 60 4.47 12.05 26.14
N LEU A 61 5.63 11.64 26.68
CA LEU A 61 6.62 12.52 27.31
C LEU A 61 7.92 12.54 26.49
N TYR A 62 8.36 13.74 26.11
CA TYR A 62 9.63 13.98 25.42
C TYR A 62 10.60 14.74 26.34
N GLN A 63 11.90 14.50 26.18
CA GLN A 63 12.91 15.22 26.97
C GLN A 63 13.37 16.53 26.31
N PHE A 64 13.10 16.71 25.01
CA PHE A 64 13.54 17.88 24.25
C PHE A 64 12.35 18.56 23.54
N PRO A 65 12.20 19.89 23.68
CA PRO A 65 11.10 20.62 23.04
C PRO A 65 11.03 20.41 21.52
N LYS A 66 12.19 20.28 20.86
CA LYS A 66 12.28 20.01 19.42
C LYS A 66 11.63 18.68 19.02
N GLN A 67 11.76 17.64 19.85
CA GLN A 67 11.15 16.33 19.58
C GLN A 67 9.63 16.39 19.74
N ALA A 68 9.16 17.02 20.82
CA ALA A 68 7.73 17.23 21.05
C ALA A 68 7.08 18.06 19.94
N ALA A 69 7.72 19.17 19.55
CA ALA A 69 7.25 20.01 18.45
C ALA A 69 7.23 19.26 17.11
N ARG A 70 8.24 18.42 16.85
CA ARG A 70 8.27 17.56 15.65
C ARG A 70 7.12 16.56 15.65
N ALA A 71 6.83 15.92 16.79
CA ALA A 71 5.71 14.99 16.92
C ALA A 71 4.36 15.69 16.66
N LEU A 72 4.13 16.85 17.28
CA LEU A 72 2.95 17.70 17.01
C LEU A 72 2.86 18.11 15.53
N GLY A 73 3.96 18.52 14.91
CA GLY A 73 3.97 18.89 13.49
C GLY A 73 3.71 17.71 12.54
N VAL A 74 4.04 16.47 12.92
CA VAL A 74 3.67 15.27 12.16
C VAL A 74 2.18 14.97 12.34
N MET A 75 1.67 15.02 13.58
CA MET A 75 0.25 14.82 13.86
C MET A 75 -0.63 15.86 13.15
N TRP A 76 -0.21 17.13 13.12
CA TRP A 76 -0.91 18.20 12.43
C TRP A 76 -0.95 17.97 10.91
N ARG A 77 0.18 17.67 10.27
CA ARG A 77 0.21 17.36 8.83
C ARG A 77 -0.65 16.14 8.49
N TYR A 78 -0.63 15.12 9.35
CA TYR A 78 -1.49 13.96 9.20
C TYR A 78 -2.97 14.32 9.29
N ALA A 79 -3.36 15.14 10.28
CA ALA A 79 -4.71 15.64 10.45
C ALA A 79 -5.16 16.50 9.26
N GLU A 80 -4.34 17.47 8.81
CA GLU A 80 -4.63 18.29 7.63
C GLU A 80 -4.76 17.44 6.36
N GLY A 81 -3.89 16.46 6.15
CA GLY A 81 -3.98 15.55 5.01
C GLY A 81 -5.27 14.71 5.02
N ARG A 82 -5.85 14.49 6.21
CA ARG A 82 -7.10 13.76 6.41
C ARG A 82 -8.32 14.69 6.22
N GLU A 83 -8.31 15.87 6.82
CA GLU A 83 -9.38 16.88 6.72
C GLU A 83 -9.45 17.54 5.34
N GLY A 84 -8.31 17.79 4.69
CA GLY A 84 -8.23 18.34 3.33
C GLY A 84 -8.91 17.46 2.28
N LYS A 85 -9.15 16.17 2.58
CA LYS A 85 -9.95 15.26 1.75
C LYS A 85 -11.45 15.29 2.09
N GLU A 86 -11.82 15.64 3.31
CA GLU A 86 -13.22 15.81 3.71
C GLU A 86 -13.77 17.20 3.31
N GLY A 87 -12.94 18.26 3.41
CA GLY A 87 -13.29 19.63 3.03
C GLY A 87 -13.24 19.93 1.52
N ASN A 88 -12.45 19.18 0.75
CA ASN A 88 -12.33 19.37 -0.71
C ASN A 88 -13.38 18.62 -1.54
N LYS A 89 -14.46 18.12 -0.92
CA LYS A 89 -15.68 17.75 -1.65
C LYS A 89 -16.41 18.98 -2.23
N GLY A 90 -15.99 20.20 -1.89
CA GLY A 90 -16.72 21.43 -2.19
C GLY A 90 -16.11 22.36 -3.23
N LYS A 91 -14.79 22.62 -3.27
CA LYS A 91 -14.24 23.73 -4.07
C LYS A 91 -12.75 23.53 -4.43
N GLY A 92 -12.51 22.91 -5.58
CA GLY A 92 -11.21 22.92 -6.25
C GLY A 92 -11.43 22.91 -7.76
N GLU A 93 -11.35 24.09 -8.38
CA GLU A 93 -11.55 24.28 -9.81
C GLU A 93 -10.50 23.50 -10.64
N ARG A 94 -10.99 22.55 -11.42
CA ARG A 94 -10.63 22.28 -12.83
C ARG A 94 -9.22 22.71 -13.26
N ARG A 95 -8.27 21.77 -13.15
CA ARG A 95 -7.35 21.49 -14.25
C ARG A 95 -7.60 20.06 -14.75
N ASN A 96 -8.18 20.01 -15.95
CA ASN A 96 -8.50 18.85 -16.79
C ASN A 96 -7.30 17.89 -16.90
N ALA A 97 -7.43 16.56 -17.02
CA ALA A 97 -8.59 15.69 -17.17
C ALA A 97 -8.22 14.25 -16.77
N VAL A 98 -8.94 13.68 -15.79
CA VAL A 98 -9.42 12.29 -15.85
C VAL A 98 -10.85 12.36 -15.32
N ALA A 99 -11.79 12.60 -16.24
CA ALA A 99 -13.19 12.48 -15.93
C ALA A 99 -13.53 11.00 -15.74
N SER A 100 -14.36 10.71 -14.75
CA SER A 100 -15.14 9.48 -14.52
C SER A 100 -14.48 8.27 -13.83
N SER A 101 -14.39 8.32 -12.49
CA SER A 101 -14.77 7.15 -11.67
C SER A 101 -15.26 7.44 -10.24
N GLU A 102 -15.45 8.71 -9.83
CA GLU A 102 -15.97 9.04 -8.49
C GLU A 102 -17.34 8.40 -8.17
N ASN A 103 -18.05 7.88 -9.17
CA ASN A 103 -19.35 7.23 -9.02
C ASN A 103 -19.35 5.69 -9.26
N ARG A 104 -18.18 5.05 -9.31
CA ARG A 104 -18.08 3.58 -9.34
C ARG A 104 -16.95 3.13 -8.42
N ARG A 105 -17.16 3.21 -7.11
CA ARG A 105 -16.46 2.31 -6.19
C ARG A 105 -16.96 0.90 -6.49
N PRO A 106 -16.22 0.03 -7.21
CA PRO A 106 -16.68 -1.33 -7.40
C PRO A 106 -16.90 -1.96 -6.03
N ALA A 107 -18.02 -2.64 -5.84
CA ALA A 107 -18.20 -3.44 -4.64
C ALA A 107 -17.08 -4.48 -4.62
N ILE A 108 -16.32 -4.52 -3.53
CA ILE A 108 -15.45 -5.65 -3.25
C ILE A 108 -16.34 -6.73 -2.67
N ASP A 109 -16.93 -7.53 -3.55
CA ASP A 109 -17.67 -8.72 -3.17
C ASP A 109 -16.66 -9.86 -2.95
N VAL A 110 -16.25 -10.03 -1.70
CA VAL A 110 -15.42 -11.17 -1.29
C VAL A 110 -16.38 -12.21 -0.73
N PRO A 111 -16.50 -13.40 -1.35
CA PRO A 111 -17.31 -14.47 -0.81
C PRO A 111 -16.99 -14.74 0.66
N GLU A 112 -18.01 -15.09 1.43
CA GLU A 112 -17.87 -15.40 2.86
C GLU A 112 -16.81 -16.48 3.08
N GLY A 113 -15.89 -16.25 4.03
CA GLY A 113 -14.76 -17.14 4.31
C GLY A 113 -13.51 -16.93 3.46
N ARG A 114 -13.54 -16.11 2.39
CA ARG A 114 -12.33 -15.73 1.63
C ARG A 114 -11.67 -14.49 2.23
N THR A 115 -10.36 -14.57 2.45
CA THR A 115 -9.51 -13.47 2.94
C THR A 115 -8.55 -12.93 1.89
N HIS A 116 -8.56 -13.49 0.68
CA HIS A 116 -7.57 -13.20 -0.35
C HIS A 116 -8.25 -12.95 -1.70
N LEU A 117 -7.81 -11.92 -2.40
CA LEU A 117 -8.11 -11.70 -3.81
C LEU A 117 -6.82 -11.93 -4.61
N GLY A 118 -6.90 -12.87 -5.55
CA GLY A 118 -5.85 -13.08 -6.54
C GLY A 118 -5.91 -12.02 -7.65
N GLU A 119 -4.94 -12.09 -8.55
CA GLU A 119 -4.77 -11.10 -9.62
C GLU A 119 -6.06 -10.87 -10.42
N ALA A 120 -6.74 -11.93 -10.87
CA ALA A 120 -7.96 -11.81 -11.68
C ALA A 120 -9.09 -11.04 -10.97
N GLU A 121 -9.22 -11.22 -9.65
CA GLU A 121 -10.25 -10.58 -8.84
C GLU A 121 -9.86 -9.14 -8.46
N ALA A 122 -8.56 -8.85 -8.34
CA ALA A 122 -8.06 -7.52 -8.05
C ALA A 122 -8.12 -6.57 -9.27
N ARG A 123 -8.08 -7.09 -10.52
CA ARG A 123 -7.98 -6.24 -11.73
C ARG A 123 -9.07 -5.18 -11.86
N PRO A 124 -10.37 -5.49 -11.66
CA PRO A 124 -11.44 -4.49 -11.77
C PRO A 124 -11.30 -3.38 -10.73
N LEU A 125 -10.82 -3.72 -9.53
CA LEU A 125 -10.58 -2.76 -8.46
C LEU A 125 -9.41 -1.83 -8.80
N LEU A 126 -8.29 -2.40 -9.26
CA LEU A 126 -7.14 -1.62 -9.72
C LEU A 126 -7.49 -0.69 -10.89
N ALA A 127 -8.29 -1.18 -11.84
CA ALA A 127 -8.76 -0.39 -12.98
C ALA A 127 -9.67 0.78 -12.55
N ALA A 128 -10.50 0.60 -11.51
CA ALA A 128 -11.33 1.69 -10.98
C ALA A 128 -10.52 2.83 -10.34
N TYR A 129 -9.26 2.57 -9.98
CA TYR A 129 -8.30 3.53 -9.42
C TYR A 129 -7.23 3.94 -10.44
N ASP A 130 -7.42 3.60 -11.73
CA ASP A 130 -6.47 3.89 -12.81
C ASP A 130 -5.06 3.33 -12.57
N ILE A 131 -4.94 2.22 -11.84
CA ILE A 131 -3.65 1.54 -11.67
C ILE A 131 -3.39 0.73 -12.96
N PRO A 132 -2.34 1.07 -13.75
CA PRO A 132 -2.14 0.45 -15.05
C PRO A 132 -1.74 -1.03 -14.92
N GLN A 133 -2.28 -1.87 -15.79
CA GLN A 133 -2.02 -3.31 -15.80
C GLN A 133 -1.87 -3.83 -17.25
N PRO A 134 -1.05 -4.86 -17.51
CA PRO A 134 -0.98 -5.48 -18.83
C PRO A 134 -2.34 -6.07 -19.22
N ARG A 135 -2.77 -5.98 -20.48
CA ARG A 135 -4.08 -6.53 -20.90
C ARG A 135 -4.16 -8.03 -20.58
N ALA A 136 -5.29 -8.47 -20.04
CA ALA A 136 -5.48 -9.86 -19.65
C ALA A 136 -6.93 -10.31 -19.77
N GLU A 137 -7.12 -11.59 -20.10
CA GLU A 137 -8.43 -12.23 -20.25
C GLU A 137 -8.41 -13.64 -19.63
N LEU A 138 -9.53 -14.06 -19.03
CA LEU A 138 -9.64 -15.37 -18.37
C LEU A 138 -10.07 -16.43 -19.39
N ALA A 139 -9.27 -17.49 -19.51
CA ALA A 139 -9.58 -18.69 -20.29
C ALA A 139 -9.97 -19.86 -19.39
N ARG A 140 -10.89 -20.70 -19.85
CA ARG A 140 -11.31 -21.95 -19.20
C ARG A 140 -10.95 -23.21 -19.99
N SER A 141 -10.36 -23.06 -21.18
CA SER A 141 -9.83 -24.16 -21.98
C SER A 141 -8.54 -23.77 -22.72
N PRO A 142 -7.72 -24.74 -23.17
CA PRO A 142 -6.53 -24.47 -23.98
C PRO A 142 -6.86 -23.71 -25.28
N ASP A 143 -7.96 -24.08 -25.96
CA ASP A 143 -8.38 -23.44 -27.20
C ASP A 143 -8.89 -22.02 -26.99
N GLU A 144 -9.62 -21.79 -25.89
CA GLU A 144 -10.00 -20.44 -25.50
C GLU A 144 -8.76 -19.59 -25.19
N ALA A 145 -7.78 -20.15 -24.48
CA ALA A 145 -6.54 -19.44 -24.15
C ALA A 145 -5.75 -19.07 -25.41
N ALA A 146 -5.64 -19.97 -26.37
CA ALA A 146 -4.97 -19.74 -27.65
C ALA A 146 -5.64 -18.61 -28.45
N ARG A 147 -6.97 -18.65 -28.58
CA ARG A 147 -7.74 -17.61 -29.26
C ARG A 147 -7.59 -16.24 -28.58
N LEU A 148 -7.67 -16.20 -27.25
CA LEU A 148 -7.46 -14.96 -26.48
C LEU A 148 -6.04 -14.42 -26.66
N ALA A 149 -5.03 -15.30 -26.67
CA ALA A 149 -3.64 -14.91 -26.91
C ALA A 149 -3.44 -14.29 -28.29
N ALA A 150 -4.06 -14.86 -29.33
CA ALA A 150 -4.02 -14.29 -30.68
C ALA A 150 -4.66 -12.89 -30.74
N GLY A 151 -5.74 -12.66 -29.99
CA GLY A 151 -6.39 -11.34 -29.88
C GLY A 151 -5.61 -10.31 -29.06
N LEU A 152 -4.86 -10.75 -28.05
CA LEU A 152 -4.00 -9.89 -27.23
C LEU A 152 -2.67 -9.54 -27.92
N GLY A 153 -2.19 -10.41 -28.79
CA GLY A 153 -0.88 -10.32 -29.43
C GLY A 153 0.22 -11.01 -28.62
N PHE A 154 1.18 -11.59 -29.34
CA PHE A 154 2.30 -12.34 -28.76
C PHE A 154 3.52 -11.44 -28.47
N PRO A 155 4.39 -11.82 -27.49
CA PRO A 155 4.25 -12.97 -26.61
C PRO A 155 3.25 -12.73 -25.47
N VAL A 156 2.63 -13.82 -24.99
CA VAL A 156 1.73 -13.81 -23.82
C VAL A 156 2.30 -14.62 -22.66
N VAL A 157 1.66 -14.47 -21.51
CA VAL A 157 1.87 -15.18 -20.27
C VAL A 157 0.59 -15.90 -19.88
N LEU A 158 0.71 -17.15 -19.41
CA LEU A 158 -0.37 -17.85 -18.72
C LEU A 158 -0.12 -17.83 -17.22
N LYS A 159 -1.15 -17.49 -16.44
CA LYS A 159 -1.11 -17.53 -14.98
C LYS A 159 -2.33 -18.28 -14.45
N ILE A 160 -2.11 -19.27 -13.60
CA ILE A 160 -3.21 -20.03 -12.99
C ILE A 160 -4.10 -19.10 -12.14
N VAL A 161 -5.41 -19.29 -12.22
CA VAL A 161 -6.40 -18.62 -11.38
C VAL A 161 -7.03 -19.68 -10.49
N SER A 162 -6.68 -19.65 -9.20
CA SER A 162 -7.13 -20.62 -8.22
C SER A 162 -7.13 -19.99 -6.81
N PRO A 163 -8.22 -20.12 -6.02
CA PRO A 163 -8.20 -19.78 -4.59
C PRO A 163 -7.10 -20.52 -3.84
N ASP A 164 -6.80 -21.75 -4.27
CA ASP A 164 -5.92 -22.68 -3.56
C ASP A 164 -4.47 -22.59 -4.02
N ALA A 165 -4.14 -21.70 -4.97
CA ALA A 165 -2.78 -21.48 -5.47
C ALA A 165 -2.43 -19.98 -5.49
N PHE A 166 -2.43 -19.36 -4.31
CA PHE A 166 -2.13 -17.93 -4.14
C PHE A 166 -0.69 -17.57 -4.58
N HIS A 167 0.30 -18.43 -4.28
CA HIS A 167 1.69 -18.31 -4.76
C HIS A 167 1.88 -19.10 -6.06
N LYS A 168 1.43 -18.52 -7.18
CA LYS A 168 1.33 -19.17 -8.50
C LYS A 168 2.63 -19.79 -8.99
N SER A 169 3.76 -19.09 -8.84
CA SER A 169 5.07 -19.55 -9.31
C SER A 169 5.52 -20.84 -8.62
N GLU A 170 5.31 -20.93 -7.30
CA GLU A 170 5.69 -22.08 -6.48
C GLU A 170 4.86 -23.32 -6.81
N ALA A 171 3.62 -23.13 -7.27
CA ALA A 171 2.75 -24.20 -7.74
C ALA A 171 2.99 -24.60 -9.22
N GLY A 172 4.00 -24.02 -9.88
CA GLY A 172 4.25 -24.25 -11.31
C GLY A 172 3.17 -23.63 -12.23
N GLY A 173 2.38 -22.70 -11.69
CA GLY A 173 1.20 -22.08 -12.29
C GLY A 173 1.48 -20.83 -13.13
N ILE A 174 2.70 -20.68 -13.66
CA ILE A 174 3.06 -19.59 -14.58
C ILE A 174 3.80 -20.17 -15.79
N ALA A 175 3.44 -19.72 -16.99
CA ALA A 175 4.18 -19.97 -18.23
C ALA A 175 4.42 -18.65 -18.98
N LEU A 176 5.69 -18.31 -19.22
CA LEU A 176 6.10 -17.02 -19.79
C LEU A 176 6.50 -17.16 -21.27
N ASN A 177 6.56 -16.03 -21.97
CA ASN A 177 7.14 -15.90 -23.32
C ASN A 177 6.53 -16.85 -24.38
N LEU A 178 5.20 -16.98 -24.38
CA LEU A 178 4.49 -17.85 -25.31
C LEU A 178 4.22 -17.10 -26.61
N GLY A 179 4.89 -17.53 -27.68
CA GLY A 179 4.94 -16.80 -28.96
C GLY A 179 3.97 -17.29 -30.05
N SER A 180 3.12 -18.28 -29.77
CA SER A 180 2.16 -18.81 -30.73
C SER A 180 0.98 -19.49 -30.04
N GLU A 181 -0.13 -19.67 -30.76
CA GLU A 181 -1.31 -20.40 -30.26
C GLU A 181 -0.97 -21.82 -29.80
N ASP A 182 -0.17 -22.56 -30.57
CA ASP A 182 0.20 -23.94 -30.23
C ASP A 182 1.01 -23.99 -28.94
N LYS A 183 1.99 -23.08 -28.78
CA LYS A 183 2.74 -22.95 -27.52
C LYS A 183 1.83 -22.61 -26.34
N VAL A 184 0.77 -21.83 -26.57
CA VAL A 184 -0.23 -21.52 -25.54
C VAL A 184 -1.04 -22.75 -25.16
N ARG A 185 -1.51 -23.55 -26.13
CA ARG A 185 -2.24 -24.80 -25.86
C ARG A 185 -1.37 -25.78 -25.05
N ASP A 186 -0.15 -26.01 -25.50
CA ASP A 186 0.80 -26.92 -24.85
C ASP A 186 1.13 -26.46 -23.43
N ALA A 187 1.44 -25.17 -23.26
CA ALA A 187 1.75 -24.60 -21.97
C ALA A 187 0.56 -24.64 -21.00
N TYR A 188 -0.66 -24.44 -21.49
CA TYR A 188 -1.87 -24.53 -20.69
C TYR A 188 -2.04 -25.94 -20.11
N VAL A 189 -1.94 -26.97 -20.95
CA VAL A 189 -2.09 -28.37 -20.53
C VAL A 189 -1.00 -28.74 -19.53
N ALA A 190 0.27 -28.51 -19.88
CA ALA A 190 1.40 -28.83 -19.01
C ALA A 190 1.36 -28.08 -17.67
N MET A 191 0.86 -26.84 -17.65
CA MET A 191 0.68 -26.07 -16.42
C MET A 191 -0.40 -26.69 -15.51
N LEU A 192 -1.54 -27.10 -16.07
CA LEU A 192 -2.60 -27.74 -15.27
C LEU A 192 -2.15 -29.08 -14.70
N GLU A 193 -1.38 -29.86 -15.45
CA GLU A 193 -0.80 -31.11 -14.98
C GLU A 193 0.11 -30.86 -13.77
N ARG A 194 1.08 -29.94 -13.89
CA ARG A 194 1.97 -29.57 -12.77
C ARG A 194 1.20 -29.07 -11.55
N VAL A 195 0.21 -28.19 -11.73
CA VAL A 195 -0.58 -27.67 -10.60
C VAL A 195 -1.33 -28.79 -9.89
N ARG A 196 -1.90 -29.76 -10.63
CA ARG A 196 -2.59 -30.91 -10.05
C ARG A 196 -1.65 -31.90 -9.37
N GLU A 197 -0.43 -32.08 -9.88
CA GLU A 197 0.58 -32.90 -9.21
C GLU A 197 0.98 -32.31 -7.85
N HIS A 198 1.16 -30.99 -7.78
CA HIS A 198 1.55 -30.31 -6.55
C HIS A 198 0.36 -30.13 -5.59
N ARG A 199 -0.84 -29.86 -6.12
CA ARG A 199 -2.07 -29.65 -5.36
C ARG A 199 -3.26 -30.40 -5.99
N PRO A 200 -3.41 -31.71 -5.74
CA PRO A 200 -4.43 -32.54 -6.37
C PRO A 200 -5.87 -32.07 -6.15
N ASN A 201 -6.12 -31.43 -5.00
CA ASN A 201 -7.43 -30.95 -4.60
C ASN A 201 -7.65 -29.45 -4.88
N ALA A 202 -6.72 -28.78 -5.58
CA ALA A 202 -6.87 -27.36 -5.87
C ALA A 202 -8.04 -27.11 -6.83
N ARG A 203 -8.94 -26.22 -6.43
CA ARG A 203 -9.96 -25.67 -7.31
C ARG A 203 -9.30 -24.72 -8.30
N ILE A 204 -9.46 -24.98 -9.59
CA ILE A 204 -8.93 -24.14 -10.67
C ILE A 204 -10.10 -23.45 -11.36
N ASP A 205 -10.17 -22.13 -11.25
CA ASP A 205 -11.24 -21.34 -11.85
C ASP A 205 -10.95 -20.99 -13.32
N GLY A 206 -9.67 -21.09 -13.74
CA GLY A 206 -9.22 -20.92 -15.11
C GLY A 206 -7.75 -20.51 -15.18
N VAL A 207 -7.36 -19.94 -16.32
CA VAL A 207 -6.03 -19.41 -16.59
C VAL A 207 -6.16 -18.01 -17.14
N LEU A 208 -5.45 -17.06 -16.53
CA LEU A 208 -5.36 -15.70 -17.00
C LEU A 208 -4.33 -15.63 -18.12
N VAL A 209 -4.78 -15.31 -19.34
CA VAL A 209 -3.94 -15.01 -20.50
C VAL A 209 -3.62 -13.53 -20.47
N THR A 210 -2.34 -13.19 -20.29
CA THR A 210 -1.89 -11.82 -20.07
C THR A 210 -0.85 -11.44 -21.11
N GLN A 211 -0.92 -10.23 -21.67
CA GLN A 211 0.15 -9.71 -22.53
C GLN A 211 1.47 -9.68 -21.76
N MET A 212 2.57 -10.14 -22.36
CA MET A 212 3.89 -10.05 -21.74
C MET A 212 4.28 -8.57 -21.62
N ALA A 213 4.50 -8.11 -20.39
CA ALA A 213 5.00 -6.76 -20.16
C ALA A 213 6.42 -6.64 -20.76
N PRO A 214 6.73 -5.53 -21.46
CA PRO A 214 8.10 -5.26 -21.90
C PRO A 214 9.07 -5.22 -20.71
N PRO A 215 10.37 -5.51 -20.94
CA PRO A 215 11.39 -5.35 -19.92
C PRO A 215 11.45 -3.91 -19.39
N GLY A 216 11.66 -3.75 -18.09
CA GLY A 216 11.80 -2.47 -17.41
C GLY A 216 12.40 -2.66 -16.02
N HIS A 217 12.42 -1.61 -15.20
CA HIS A 217 12.85 -1.74 -13.81
C HIS A 217 11.73 -2.36 -12.98
N GLU A 218 12.03 -3.46 -12.29
CA GLU A 218 11.10 -4.12 -11.38
C GLU A 218 11.15 -3.49 -9.98
N LEU A 219 9.99 -3.03 -9.52
CA LEU A 219 9.79 -2.38 -8.24
C LEU A 219 8.72 -3.14 -7.44
N ILE A 220 8.66 -2.88 -6.14
CA ILE A 220 7.57 -3.34 -5.28
C ILE A 220 6.84 -2.13 -4.71
N VAL A 221 5.50 -2.18 -4.75
CA VAL A 221 4.62 -1.26 -4.03
C VAL A 221 3.69 -2.08 -3.15
N GLY A 222 3.83 -1.90 -1.85
CA GLY A 222 3.04 -2.60 -0.85
C GLY A 222 2.16 -1.64 -0.05
N MET A 223 1.10 -2.18 0.53
CA MET A 223 0.31 -1.54 1.57
C MET A 223 0.00 -2.59 2.62
N ARG A 224 0.23 -2.28 3.89
CA ARG A 224 -0.32 -3.05 5.01
C ARG A 224 -1.07 -2.11 5.94
N ARG A 225 -2.21 -2.54 6.45
CA ARG A 225 -2.90 -1.80 7.50
C ARG A 225 -2.25 -2.09 8.85
N ASP A 226 -1.65 -1.06 9.42
CA ASP A 226 -1.17 -1.08 10.79
C ASP A 226 -2.33 -0.82 11.77
N PRO A 227 -2.44 -1.55 12.89
CA PRO A 227 -3.52 -1.36 13.87
C PRO A 227 -3.53 0.04 14.51
N GLN A 228 -2.39 0.71 14.60
CA GLN A 228 -2.27 2.04 15.23
C GLN A 228 -2.32 3.15 14.19
N PHE A 229 -1.62 2.98 13.06
CA PHE A 229 -1.41 4.04 12.09
C PHE A 229 -2.34 3.99 10.87
N GLY A 230 -3.07 2.88 10.68
CA GLY A 230 -3.88 2.68 9.48
C GLY A 230 -3.02 2.27 8.27
N PRO A 231 -3.33 2.70 7.04
CA PRO A 231 -2.62 2.22 5.85
C PRO A 231 -1.15 2.68 5.85
N LEU A 232 -0.24 1.73 5.96
CA LEU A 232 1.20 1.91 5.85
C LEU A 232 1.65 1.42 4.46
N LEU A 233 2.07 2.36 3.62
CA LEU A 233 2.57 2.11 2.27
C LEU A 233 4.06 1.79 2.32
N MET A 234 4.49 0.93 1.41
CA MET A 234 5.87 0.50 1.20
C MET A 234 6.26 0.67 -0.26
N PHE A 235 7.48 1.13 -0.49
CA PHE A 235 8.10 1.22 -1.81
C PHE A 235 9.53 0.69 -1.74
N GLY A 236 9.96 -0.05 -2.74
CA GLY A 236 11.33 -0.55 -2.82
C GLY A 236 11.67 -1.21 -4.15
N LEU A 237 12.88 -1.76 -4.23
CA LEU A 237 13.32 -2.57 -5.36
C LEU A 237 12.56 -3.91 -5.37
N GLY A 238 12.04 -4.32 -6.54
CA GLY A 238 11.36 -5.60 -6.71
C GLY A 238 12.32 -6.78 -6.92
N GLY A 239 11.75 -7.97 -7.12
CA GLY A 239 12.50 -9.18 -7.44
C GLY A 239 13.11 -9.91 -6.22
N ILE A 240 14.05 -10.82 -6.46
CA ILE A 240 14.65 -11.70 -5.43
C ILE A 240 15.46 -10.96 -4.36
N TYR A 241 15.70 -9.66 -4.55
CA TYR A 241 16.59 -8.87 -3.72
C TYR A 241 15.88 -8.10 -2.59
N VAL A 242 14.54 -8.12 -2.53
CA VAL A 242 13.74 -7.40 -1.52
C VAL A 242 14.21 -7.76 -0.09
N GLU A 243 14.28 -9.06 0.21
CA GLU A 243 14.63 -9.55 1.55
C GLU A 243 16.11 -9.34 1.89
N LEU A 244 16.99 -9.36 0.88
CA LEU A 244 18.43 -9.31 1.05
C LEU A 244 18.95 -7.86 1.20
N LEU A 245 18.41 -6.92 0.43
CA LEU A 245 18.90 -5.54 0.39
C LEU A 245 18.22 -4.63 1.42
N LYS A 246 17.04 -5.01 1.92
CA LYS A 246 16.22 -4.20 2.85
C LYS A 246 16.02 -2.76 2.35
N ASP A 247 16.00 -2.58 1.03
CA ASP A 247 15.91 -1.28 0.37
C ASP A 247 14.45 -0.85 0.20
N VAL A 248 13.85 -0.43 1.32
CA VAL A 248 12.44 -0.06 1.39
C VAL A 248 12.25 1.25 2.15
N ALA A 249 11.27 2.03 1.71
CA ALA A 249 10.78 3.21 2.42
C ALA A 249 9.30 3.03 2.76
N PHE A 250 8.86 3.67 3.85
CA PHE A 250 7.49 3.58 4.34
C PHE A 250 6.83 4.94 4.49
N ARG A 251 5.52 5.02 4.27
CA ARG A 251 4.68 6.20 4.55
C ARG A 251 3.32 5.79 5.09
N VAL A 252 2.84 6.48 6.12
CA VAL A 252 1.48 6.30 6.63
C VAL A 252 0.55 7.19 5.83
N ALA A 253 -0.49 6.63 5.20
CA ALA A 253 -1.49 7.41 4.48
C ALA A 253 -2.48 8.10 5.45
N PRO A 254 -2.97 9.31 5.13
CA PRO A 254 -2.68 10.07 3.92
C PRO A 254 -1.32 10.78 3.95
N PHE A 255 -0.74 10.98 2.77
CA PHE A 255 0.47 11.77 2.52
C PHE A 255 0.32 12.51 1.18
N ASP A 256 1.17 13.51 0.95
CA ASP A 256 1.14 14.31 -0.28
C ASP A 256 2.15 13.84 -1.36
N ARG A 257 2.15 14.53 -2.51
CA ARG A 257 3.07 14.24 -3.62
C ARG A 257 4.54 14.39 -3.22
N ALA A 258 4.86 15.40 -2.42
CA ALA A 258 6.24 15.65 -1.99
C ALA A 258 6.74 14.52 -1.08
N GLU A 259 5.89 14.04 -0.17
CA GLU A 259 6.17 12.88 0.68
C GLU A 259 6.34 11.59 -0.12
N THR A 260 5.58 11.42 -1.21
CA THR A 260 5.70 10.30 -2.15
C THR A 260 7.03 10.33 -2.89
N LEU A 261 7.41 11.47 -3.48
CA LEU A 261 8.69 11.63 -4.16
C LEU A 261 9.88 11.48 -3.21
N ALA A 262 9.75 11.97 -1.97
CA ALA A 262 10.76 11.76 -0.93
C ALA A 262 10.90 10.27 -0.56
N MET A 263 9.78 9.55 -0.41
CA MET A 263 9.77 8.10 -0.16
C MET A 263 10.50 7.33 -1.26
N ILE A 264 10.29 7.71 -2.53
CA ILE A 264 11.02 7.11 -3.65
C ILE A 264 12.52 7.44 -3.54
N GLY A 265 12.88 8.70 -3.34
CA GLY A 265 14.27 9.15 -3.28
C GLY A 265 15.10 8.62 -2.10
N GLU A 266 14.44 8.11 -1.05
CA GLU A 266 15.08 7.48 0.11
C GLU A 266 15.73 6.13 -0.21
N THR A 267 15.25 5.43 -1.24
CA THR A 267 15.70 4.07 -1.58
C THR A 267 16.83 4.08 -2.63
N HIS A 268 17.61 3.00 -2.68
CA HIS A 268 18.54 2.73 -3.77
C HIS A 268 17.79 2.51 -5.09
N ALA A 269 16.60 1.91 -5.05
CA ALA A 269 15.69 1.83 -6.19
C ALA A 269 15.41 3.22 -6.76
N GLY A 270 15.00 4.19 -5.94
CA GLY A 270 14.74 5.56 -6.43
C GLY A 270 15.96 6.22 -7.05
N LYS A 271 17.16 5.98 -6.51
CA LYS A 271 18.42 6.45 -7.10
C LYS A 271 18.71 5.77 -8.44
N LEU A 272 18.44 4.48 -8.58
CA LEU A 272 18.56 3.75 -9.84
C LEU A 272 17.62 4.32 -10.92
N LEU A 273 16.39 4.67 -10.53
CA LEU A 273 15.39 5.25 -11.44
C LEU A 273 15.79 6.63 -12.00
N GLN A 274 16.72 7.35 -11.37
CA GLN A 274 17.26 8.61 -11.91
C GLN A 274 18.20 8.39 -13.11
N GLY A 275 18.53 7.13 -13.42
CA GLY A 275 19.43 6.75 -14.50
C GLY A 275 20.87 6.57 -14.02
N LEU A 276 21.53 5.53 -14.54
CA LEU A 276 22.95 5.27 -14.32
C LEU A 276 23.69 5.28 -15.65
N ARG A 277 24.85 5.94 -15.69
CA ARG A 277 25.86 5.85 -16.77
C ARG A 277 25.27 5.80 -18.19
N GLY A 278 24.60 6.87 -18.61
CA GLY A 278 24.07 7.02 -19.96
C GLY A 278 22.72 6.34 -20.23
N GLN A 279 22.14 5.65 -19.24
CA GLN A 279 20.75 5.22 -19.31
C GLN A 279 19.80 6.39 -19.01
N PRO A 280 18.69 6.52 -19.76
CA PRO A 280 17.68 7.53 -19.48
C PRO A 280 17.02 7.27 -18.12
N PRO A 281 16.51 8.30 -17.45
CA PRO A 281 15.72 8.13 -16.23
C PRO A 281 14.43 7.36 -16.53
N ALA A 282 13.98 6.62 -15.52
CA ALA A 282 12.68 5.97 -15.52
C ALA A 282 11.55 6.96 -15.24
N ASP A 283 10.32 6.53 -15.46
CA ASP A 283 9.11 7.32 -15.21
C ASP A 283 8.76 7.35 -13.71
N ILE A 284 9.53 8.14 -12.95
CA ILE A 284 9.34 8.32 -11.51
C ILE A 284 7.94 8.88 -11.21
N ASP A 285 7.41 9.73 -12.09
CA ASP A 285 6.10 10.32 -11.90
C ASP A 285 5.00 9.26 -11.96
N ALA A 286 5.08 8.31 -12.91
CA ALA A 286 4.16 7.19 -13.00
C ALA A 286 4.23 6.25 -11.78
N VAL A 287 5.43 6.01 -11.22
CA VAL A 287 5.58 5.23 -9.98
C VAL A 287 4.90 5.93 -8.82
N ALA A 288 5.12 7.24 -8.66
CA ALA A 288 4.50 8.02 -7.59
C ALA A 288 2.96 8.07 -7.75
N GLU A 289 2.44 8.18 -8.97
CA GLU A 289 0.99 8.07 -9.23
C GLU A 289 0.42 6.72 -8.79
N VAL A 290 1.11 5.61 -9.07
CA VAL A 290 0.68 4.28 -8.61
C VAL A 290 0.66 4.20 -7.08
N ILE A 291 1.69 4.69 -6.39
CA ILE A 291 1.74 4.70 -4.92
C ILE A 291 0.57 5.50 -4.35
N GLU A 292 0.29 6.69 -4.90
CA GLU A 292 -0.82 7.54 -4.47
C GLU A 292 -2.19 6.90 -4.72
N ARG A 293 -2.36 6.22 -5.87
CA ARG A 293 -3.58 5.47 -6.20
C ARG A 293 -3.79 4.28 -5.26
N VAL A 294 -2.73 3.55 -4.90
CA VAL A 294 -2.79 2.48 -3.89
C VAL A 294 -3.14 3.05 -2.51
N ALA A 295 -2.56 4.19 -2.12
CA ALA A 295 -2.90 4.86 -0.88
C ALA A 295 -4.37 5.30 -0.85
N ARG A 296 -4.89 5.85 -1.96
CA ARG A 296 -6.31 6.20 -2.10
C ARG A 296 -7.21 4.97 -1.99
N LEU A 297 -6.86 3.89 -2.68
CA LEU A 297 -7.58 2.61 -2.63
C LEU A 297 -7.67 2.07 -1.19
N ALA A 298 -6.55 2.09 -0.46
CA ALA A 298 -6.50 1.63 0.92
C ALA A 298 -7.31 2.52 1.89
N LEU A 299 -7.37 3.82 1.64
CA LEU A 299 -8.20 4.74 2.43
C LEU A 299 -9.70 4.54 2.14
N ASP A 300 -10.06 4.33 0.88
CA ASP A 300 -11.45 4.18 0.44
C ASP A 300 -12.05 2.81 0.81
N TYR A 301 -11.22 1.78 1.00
CA TYR A 301 -11.65 0.44 1.44
C TYR A 301 -10.91 -0.02 2.70
N PRO A 302 -11.43 0.32 3.90
CA PRO A 302 -10.86 -0.10 5.18
C PRO A 302 -10.71 -1.62 5.36
N ARG A 303 -11.52 -2.41 4.65
CA ARG A 303 -11.46 -3.88 4.67
C ARG A 303 -10.18 -4.45 4.08
N ILE A 304 -9.51 -3.72 3.17
CA ILE A 304 -8.25 -4.17 2.61
C ILE A 304 -7.17 -4.03 3.70
N GLN A 305 -6.60 -5.18 4.08
CA GLN A 305 -5.54 -5.29 5.08
C GLN A 305 -4.18 -5.25 4.42
N GLU A 306 -4.03 -5.85 3.24
CA GLU A 306 -2.77 -5.84 2.49
C GLU A 306 -3.02 -5.68 0.99
N ILE A 307 -2.12 -4.95 0.33
CA ILE A 307 -1.97 -4.90 -1.13
C ILE A 307 -0.49 -5.14 -1.41
N ASP A 308 -0.19 -6.06 -2.32
CA ASP A 308 1.16 -6.33 -2.79
C ASP A 308 1.17 -6.25 -4.32
N ILE A 309 1.86 -5.25 -4.87
CA ILE A 309 2.14 -5.11 -6.29
C ILE A 309 3.60 -5.49 -6.50
N ASN A 310 3.82 -6.69 -7.03
CA ASN A 310 5.16 -7.25 -7.20
C ASN A 310 5.24 -8.23 -8.39
N PRO A 311 5.82 -7.83 -9.54
CA PRO A 311 6.49 -6.56 -9.78
C PRO A 311 5.53 -5.45 -10.26
N LEU A 312 5.86 -4.22 -9.88
CA LEU A 312 5.53 -3.01 -10.64
C LEU A 312 6.69 -2.76 -11.62
N ILE A 313 6.45 -2.85 -12.94
CA ILE A 313 7.49 -2.58 -13.94
C ILE A 313 7.39 -1.11 -14.37
N VAL A 314 8.47 -0.35 -14.25
CA VAL A 314 8.55 1.04 -14.75
C VAL A 314 9.46 1.15 -15.96
N TYR A 315 9.04 1.98 -16.91
CA TYR A 315 9.73 2.24 -18.18
C TYR A 315 10.46 3.58 -18.18
N ALA A 316 11.08 3.93 -19.31
CA ALA A 316 11.70 5.24 -19.49
C ALA A 316 10.67 6.36 -19.28
N ALA A 317 11.14 7.54 -18.86
CA ALA A 317 10.28 8.71 -18.65
C ALA A 317 9.27 8.93 -19.80
N GLY A 318 8.01 9.13 -19.44
CA GLY A 318 6.89 9.31 -20.38
C GLY A 318 6.25 8.01 -20.89
N HIS A 319 6.75 6.84 -20.48
CA HIS A 319 6.22 5.52 -20.89
C HIS A 319 5.48 4.78 -19.76
N GLY A 320 5.40 5.38 -18.57
CA GLY A 320 4.57 4.88 -17.48
C GLY A 320 5.14 3.66 -16.73
N ALA A 321 4.25 3.01 -15.99
CA ALA A 321 4.52 1.80 -15.23
C ALA A 321 3.33 0.82 -15.34
N LEU A 322 3.57 -0.47 -15.13
CA LEU A 322 2.55 -1.54 -15.18
C LEU A 322 2.64 -2.43 -13.93
N ALA A 323 1.52 -2.56 -13.22
CA ALA A 323 1.35 -3.54 -12.14
C ALA A 323 1.15 -4.93 -12.75
N VAL A 324 2.16 -5.80 -12.67
CA VAL A 324 2.20 -7.08 -13.39
C VAL A 324 1.61 -8.23 -12.59
N ASP A 325 1.85 -8.30 -11.28
CA ASP A 325 1.15 -9.22 -10.36
C ASP A 325 0.69 -8.40 -9.17
N VAL A 326 -0.57 -8.64 -8.77
CA VAL A 326 -1.18 -7.97 -7.62
C VAL A 326 -1.90 -9.00 -6.78
N ARG A 327 -1.72 -8.86 -5.47
CA ARG A 327 -2.38 -9.66 -4.45
C ARG A 327 -2.98 -8.74 -3.41
N MET A 328 -4.14 -9.12 -2.89
CA MET A 328 -4.78 -8.37 -1.81
C MET A 328 -5.26 -9.30 -0.72
N VAL A 329 -5.10 -8.87 0.53
CA VAL A 329 -5.66 -9.52 1.70
C VAL A 329 -6.77 -8.64 2.24
N ILE A 330 -7.91 -9.25 2.54
CA ILE A 330 -9.13 -8.57 2.98
C ILE A 330 -9.58 -9.18 4.30
N ASP A 331 -10.01 -8.31 5.21
CA ASP A 331 -10.58 -8.72 6.49
C ASP A 331 -11.93 -9.41 6.28
N GLN A 332 -12.17 -10.47 7.05
CA GLN A 332 -13.48 -11.11 7.08
C GLN A 332 -14.44 -10.16 7.80
N LEU A 333 -15.68 -10.09 7.32
CA LEU A 333 -16.74 -9.48 8.11
C LEU A 333 -16.88 -10.30 9.39
N ASN A 334 -16.29 -9.85 10.50
CA ASN A 334 -16.78 -10.26 11.80
C ASN A 334 -18.18 -9.65 11.91
N GLY A 335 -19.21 -10.48 11.79
CA GLY A 335 -20.58 -10.17 12.16
C GLY A 335 -20.71 -9.93 13.66
N ALA A 336 -20.01 -8.91 14.18
CA ALA A 336 -20.03 -8.50 15.57
C ALA A 336 -19.91 -6.97 15.67
N LEU A 337 -20.86 -6.28 15.05
CA LEU A 337 -21.34 -5.00 15.57
C LEU A 337 -22.69 -5.29 16.21
N GLY A 338 -22.72 -5.45 17.53
CA GLY A 338 -23.97 -5.52 18.30
C GLY A 338 -23.97 -6.49 19.49
N ALA A 339 -23.30 -6.10 20.57
CA ALA A 339 -23.78 -6.28 21.95
C ALA A 339 -23.04 -5.30 22.86
#